data_AF-A0A2G1WC68-F1
#
_entry.id   AF-A0A2G1WC68-F1
#
_cell.length_a   1.000
_cell.length_b   1.000
_cell.length_c   1.000
_cell.angle_alpha   90.00
_cell.angle_beta   90.00
_cell.angle_gamma   90.00
#
_symmetry.space_group_name_H-M   'P 1'
#
loop_
_entity.id
_entity.type
_entity.pdbx_description
1 polymer ?
#
loop_
_entity_poly.entity_id
_entity_poly.type
_entity_poly.pdbx_seq_one_letter_code
_entity_poly.pdbx_strand_id
1 'polypeptide(L)' 'MTMDRSLKVQAGAIKSRNVLTRAERVERMKDLDKFNEESSIIGMPKTRVLKVSLKKKKKVKKADEADDKKKK' A
#
# COMPACT_ATOMS: atom_id res chain seq x y z
N MET A 1 16.85 17.56 -31.27
CA MET A 1 16.58 16.14 -31.58
C MET A 1 15.20 15.78 -31.04
N THR A 2 14.26 15.54 -31.93
CA THR A 2 12.88 15.17 -31.59
C THR A 2 12.82 13.66 -31.34
N MET A 3 12.44 13.25 -30.12
CA MET A 3 12.15 11.84 -29.82
C MET A 3 10.72 11.49 -30.24
N ASP A 4 10.55 10.33 -30.89
CA ASP A 4 9.24 9.78 -31.19
C ASP A 4 8.45 9.45 -29.91
N ARG A 5 7.10 9.55 -29.98
CA ARG A 5 6.23 9.32 -28.81
C ARG A 5 6.34 7.91 -28.25
N SER A 6 6.67 6.91 -29.07
CA SER A 6 6.88 5.53 -28.63
C SER A 6 8.21 5.33 -27.90
N LEU A 7 9.22 6.15 -28.22
CA LEU A 7 10.55 6.14 -27.60
C LEU A 7 10.59 6.96 -26.30
N LYS A 8 9.51 7.67 -25.99
CA LYS A 8 9.38 8.44 -24.75
C LYS A 8 9.18 7.45 -23.60
N VAL A 9 10.22 7.26 -22.79
CA VAL A 9 10.14 6.53 -21.53
C VAL A 9 9.08 7.21 -20.67
N GLN A 10 7.86 6.66 -20.61
CA GLN A 10 6.87 7.05 -19.62
C GLN A 10 7.50 6.73 -18.28
N ALA A 11 7.83 7.79 -17.53
CA ALA A 11 8.47 7.72 -16.22
C ALA A 11 7.93 6.52 -15.43
N GLY A 12 8.88 5.70 -14.97
CA GLY A 12 8.70 4.36 -14.42
C GLY A 12 7.37 4.22 -13.70
N ALA A 13 6.54 3.33 -14.23
CA ALA A 13 5.24 2.99 -13.73
C ALA A 13 5.23 3.00 -12.19
N ILE A 14 4.64 4.04 -11.58
CA ILE A 14 4.32 4.11 -10.15
C ILE A 14 3.17 3.11 -9.95
N LYS A 15 3.49 1.83 -10.13
CA LYS A 15 2.60 0.69 -9.97
C LYS A 15 2.86 0.15 -8.59
N SER A 16 1.78 -0.19 -7.89
CA SER A 16 1.87 -0.99 -6.68
C SER A 16 2.65 -2.27 -6.99
N ARG A 17 3.68 -2.58 -6.18
CA ARG A 17 4.38 -3.87 -6.27
C ARG A 17 3.40 -5.02 -5.96
N ASN A 18 3.71 -6.20 -6.49
CA ASN A 18 2.89 -7.40 -6.25
C ASN A 18 3.20 -8.06 -4.90
N VAL A 19 4.45 -7.94 -4.43
CA VAL A 19 4.97 -8.57 -3.21
C VAL A 19 5.57 -7.48 -2.31
N LEU A 20 5.39 -7.63 -1.00
CA LEU A 20 5.95 -6.75 0.03
C LEU A 20 7.50 -6.76 0.02
N THR A 21 8.13 -5.69 0.51
CA THR A 21 9.60 -5.70 0.74
C THR A 21 9.99 -6.77 1.74
N ARG A 22 11.26 -7.16 1.78
CA ARG A 22 11.74 -8.18 2.72
C ARG A 22 11.41 -7.85 4.19
N ALA A 23 11.57 -6.58 4.61
CA ALA A 23 11.24 -6.14 5.96
C ALA A 23 9.72 -6.26 6.24
N GLU A 24 8.89 -5.70 5.37
CA GLU A 24 7.42 -5.78 5.45
C GLU A 24 6.93 -7.25 5.45
N ARG A 25 7.64 -8.16 4.75
CA ARG A 25 7.32 -9.58 4.77
C ARG A 25 7.61 -10.22 6.12
N VAL A 26 8.74 -9.89 6.74
CA VAL A 26 9.11 -10.40 8.07
C VAL A 26 8.07 -9.96 9.09
N GLU A 27 7.72 -8.68 9.13
CA GLU A 27 6.69 -8.14 10.02
C GLU A 27 5.36 -8.88 9.84
N ARG A 28 4.88 -8.98 8.60
CA ARG A 28 3.61 -9.66 8.32
C ARG A 28 3.64 -11.15 8.65
N MET A 29 4.80 -11.81 8.53
CA MET A 29 4.92 -13.22 8.86
C MET A 29 5.05 -13.45 10.37
N LYS A 30 5.60 -12.48 11.12
CA LYS A 30 5.54 -12.42 12.58
C LYS A 30 4.10 -12.26 13.05
N ASP A 31 3.32 -11.34 12.43
CA ASP A 31 1.90 -11.15 12.75
C ASP A 31 1.04 -12.41 12.51
N LEU A 32 1.50 -13.31 11.65
CA LEU A 32 0.82 -14.57 11.32
C LEU A 32 1.36 -15.77 12.10
N ASP A 33 2.28 -15.56 13.06
CA ASP A 33 2.98 -16.60 13.83
C ASP A 33 3.65 -17.68 12.96
N LYS A 34 4.06 -17.31 11.75
CA LYS A 34 4.70 -18.20 10.76
C LYS A 34 6.20 -17.94 10.60
N PHE A 35 6.75 -17.03 11.38
CA PHE A 35 8.16 -16.65 11.32
C PHE A 35 8.70 -16.38 12.72
N ASN A 36 9.76 -17.11 13.07
CA ASN A 36 10.51 -16.98 14.32
C ASN A 36 11.91 -16.45 14.03
N GLU A 37 12.62 -15.96 15.05
CA GLU A 37 13.96 -15.37 14.88
C GLU A 37 15.01 -16.40 14.43
N GLU A 38 14.81 -17.67 14.73
CA GLU A 38 15.64 -18.79 14.26
C GLU A 38 15.32 -19.21 12.82
N SER A 39 14.20 -18.74 12.26
CA SER A 39 13.78 -19.15 10.92
C SER A 39 14.53 -18.39 9.82
N SER A 40 14.89 -19.11 8.75
CA SER A 40 15.74 -18.55 7.70
C SER A 40 15.06 -17.38 6.99
N ILE A 41 15.82 -16.30 6.82
CA ILE A 41 15.39 -15.10 6.10
C ILE A 41 15.43 -15.35 4.57
N ILE A 42 16.10 -16.40 4.12
CA ILE A 42 16.21 -16.80 2.71
C ILE A 42 15.14 -17.85 2.41
N GLY A 43 14.42 -17.71 1.29
CA GLY A 43 13.36 -18.65 0.91
C GLY A 43 11.99 -18.37 1.54
N MET A 44 11.83 -17.26 2.28
CA MET A 44 10.54 -16.85 2.86
C MET A 44 9.41 -16.77 1.80
N PRO A 45 8.17 -17.18 2.12
CA PRO A 45 7.04 -17.11 1.20
C PRO A 45 6.78 -15.69 0.66
N LYS A 46 6.29 -15.63 -0.58
CA LYS A 46 5.92 -14.38 -1.24
C LYS A 46 4.59 -13.87 -0.66
N THR A 47 4.63 -12.84 0.18
CA THR A 47 3.39 -12.24 0.72
C THR A 47 2.96 -11.04 -0.14
N ARG A 48 1.71 -11.11 -0.61
CA ARG A 48 1.13 -10.15 -1.56
C ARG A 48 0.78 -8.82 -0.89
N VAL A 49 1.02 -7.69 -1.56
CA VAL A 49 0.54 -6.38 -1.09
C VAL A 49 -1.01 -6.36 -1.02
N LEU A 50 -1.56 -5.97 0.13
CA LEU A 50 -3.01 -5.82 0.29
C LEU A 50 -3.48 -4.58 -0.47
N LYS A 51 -4.31 -4.79 -1.50
CA LYS A 51 -4.94 -3.70 -2.25
C LYS A 51 -6.24 -3.33 -1.54
N VAL A 52 -6.21 -2.30 -0.71
CA VAL A 52 -7.41 -1.77 -0.07
C VAL A 52 -8.21 -0.99 -1.12
N SER A 53 -9.31 -1.56 -1.60
CA SER A 53 -10.28 -0.83 -2.41
C SER A 53 -11.16 0.01 -1.48
N LEU A 54 -10.86 1.29 -1.34
CA LEU A 54 -11.76 2.22 -0.66
C LEU A 54 -13.04 2.33 -1.50
N LYS A 55 -14.14 1.75 -1.01
CA LYS A 55 -15.48 2.01 -1.58
C LYS A 55 -15.71 3.51 -1.45
N LYS A 56 -15.84 4.22 -2.58
CA LYS A 56 -16.16 5.66 -2.58
C LYS A 56 -17.45 5.85 -1.77
N LYS A 57 -17.36 6.50 -0.61
CA LYS A 57 -18.56 6.98 0.08
C LYS A 57 -19.26 7.94 -0.89
N LYS A 58 -20.53 7.67 -1.22
CA LYS A 58 -21.37 8.65 -1.94
C LYS A 58 -21.33 9.95 -1.13
N LYS A 59 -20.93 11.06 -1.75
CA LYS A 59 -21.04 12.39 -1.13
C LYS A 59 -22.54 12.66 -0.92
N VAL A 60 -23.03 12.49 0.30
CA VAL A 60 -24.29 13.10 0.71
C VAL A 60 -23.95 14.54 1.08
N LYS A 61 -24.55 15.48 0.34
CA LYS A 61 -24.51 16.90 0.63
C LYS A 61 -25.24 17.17 1.95
N LYS A 62 -24.61 17.94 2.84
CA LYS A 62 -25.15 18.78 3.93
C LYS A 62 -26.04 18.13 5.01
N ALA A 63 -25.49 18.12 6.22
CA ALA A 63 -26.11 18.56 7.49
C ALA A 63 -24.92 18.56 8.50
N ASP A 64 -24.23 19.68 8.72
CA ASP A 64 -24.54 20.74 9.68
C ASP A 64 -24.63 20.26 11.14
N GLU A 65 -23.90 20.97 12.01
CA GLU A 65 -23.90 20.94 13.49
C GLU A 65 -23.48 19.66 14.22
N ALA A 66 -22.18 19.54 14.54
CA ALA A 66 -21.68 19.06 15.84
C ALA A 66 -20.14 19.03 15.85
N ASP A 67 -19.48 20.16 16.12
CA ASP A 67 -18.26 20.20 16.97
C ASP A 67 -17.82 21.67 17.26
N ASP A 68 -18.77 22.56 17.57
CA ASP A 68 -18.47 23.79 18.31
C ASP A 68 -18.48 23.46 19.81
N LYS A 69 -17.45 22.76 20.31
CA LYS A 69 -17.23 22.58 21.77
C LYS A 69 -15.85 22.10 22.26
N LYS A 70 -14.80 22.02 21.43
CA LYS A 70 -13.44 21.76 21.95
C LYS A 70 -12.36 22.60 21.23
N LYS A 71 -11.84 23.60 21.95
CA LYS A 71 -10.78 24.57 21.58
C LYS A 71 -11.34 25.65 20.64
N LYS A 72 -11.69 26.84 21.12
CA LYS A 72 -10.79 27.83 21.73
C LYS A 72 -11.64 29.03 22.16
#